data_AF-A0A3N5G5K4-F1
#
_entry.id   AF-A0A3N5G5K4-F1
#
_cell.length_a   1.000
_cell.length_b   1.000
_cell.length_c   1.000
_cell.angle_alpha   90.00
_cell.angle_beta   90.00
_cell.angle_gamma   90.00
#
_symmetry.space_group_name_H-M   'P 1'
#
loop_
_entity.id
_entity.type
_entity.pdbx_description
1 polymer ?
#
loop_
_entity_poly.entity_id
_entity_poly.type
_entity_poly.pdbx_seq_one_letter_code
_entity_poly.pdbx_strand_id
1 'polypeptide(L)'
;MKKKLNSKKTTTAVKTAAYIVQREPGSQGFSPQNLWRMRQFFDTYRDEPKLSPLVRELSWSSNMHILTRSKRSEEREFYPRMATRNHWSVREKAKNHDR
;
A
#
# COMPACT_ATOMS: atom_id res chain seq x y z
N MET A 1 -5.58 18.17 -1.93
CA MET A 1 -6.98 17.68 -2.05
C MET A 1 -7.15 16.39 -1.24
N LYS A 2 -7.83 16.45 -0.09
CA LYS A 2 -8.13 15.27 0.74
C LYS A 2 -9.26 14.49 0.06
N LYS A 3 -8.97 13.35 -0.59
CA LYS A 3 -10.02 12.46 -1.12
C LYS A 3 -10.88 12.00 0.06
N LYS A 4 -12.14 12.46 0.14
CA LYS A 4 -13.12 12.02 1.12
C LYS A 4 -13.22 10.49 1.04
N LEU A 5 -12.83 9.80 2.11
CA LEU A 5 -12.91 8.36 2.21
C LEU A 5 -14.39 7.96 2.18
N ASN A 6 -14.76 7.12 1.21
CA ASN A 6 -16.14 6.77 0.90
C ASN A 6 -16.82 6.04 2.09
N SER A 7 -17.94 6.57 2.59
CA SER A 7 -18.58 6.28 3.88
C SER A 7 -18.81 4.80 4.22
N LYS A 8 -19.12 3.95 3.23
CA LYS A 8 -19.38 2.50 3.46
C LYS A 8 -18.11 1.64 3.62
N LYS A 9 -16.96 2.09 3.10
CA LYS A 9 -15.70 1.31 3.13
C LYS A 9 -14.96 1.42 4.48
N THR A 10 -15.26 2.45 5.25
CA THR A 10 -14.63 2.75 6.55
C THR A 10 -15.14 1.81 7.64
N THR A 11 -16.39 1.35 7.56
CA THR A 11 -17.03 0.61 8.65
C THR A 11 -16.40 -0.77 8.91
N THR A 12 -16.07 -1.55 7.87
CA THR A 12 -15.44 -2.87 8.07
C THR A 12 -14.03 -2.73 8.63
N ALA A 13 -13.21 -1.82 8.09
CA ALA A 13 -11.85 -1.61 8.57
C ALA A 13 -11.84 -1.10 10.03
N VAL A 14 -12.80 -0.24 10.41
CA VAL A 14 -12.97 0.21 11.80
C VAL A 14 -13.36 -0.94 12.71
N LYS A 15 -14.34 -1.77 12.31
CA LYS A 15 -14.75 -2.95 13.09
C LYS A 15 -13.61 -3.94 13.27
N THR A 16 -12.85 -4.22 12.20
CA THR A 16 -11.69 -5.12 12.26
C THR A 16 -10.58 -4.56 13.14
N ALA A 17 -10.27 -3.28 13.04
CA ALA A 17 -9.27 -2.64 13.91
C ALA A 17 -9.67 -2.77 15.39
N ALA A 18 -10.92 -2.45 15.72
CA ALA A 18 -11.44 -2.57 17.09
C ALA A 18 -11.36 -4.02 17.60
N TYR A 19 -11.72 -4.99 16.76
CA TYR A 19 -11.65 -6.41 17.08
C TYR A 19 -10.21 -6.88 17.38
N ILE A 20 -9.22 -6.45 16.59
CA ILE A 20 -7.81 -6.80 16.81
C ILE A 20 -7.31 -6.24 18.13
N VAL A 21 -7.53 -4.94 18.38
CA VAL A 21 -7.10 -4.28 19.61
C VAL A 21 -7.72 -4.91 20.85
N GLN A 22 -8.99 -5.35 20.77
CA GLN A 22 -9.67 -6.01 21.87
C GLN A 22 -9.05 -7.38 22.21
N ARG A 23 -8.62 -8.14 21.20
CA ARG A 23 -8.08 -9.51 21.38
C ARG A 23 -6.59 -9.54 21.65
N GLU A 24 -5.86 -8.57 21.11
CA GLU A 24 -4.42 -8.47 21.25
C GLU A 24 -4.03 -7.04 21.67
N PRO A 25 -4.21 -6.72 22.97
CA PRO A 25 -3.82 -5.43 23.51
C PRO A 25 -2.32 -5.19 23.31
N GLY A 26 -1.94 -4.02 22.80
CA GLY A 26 -0.55 -3.67 22.48
C GLY A 26 -0.14 -3.94 21.03
N SER A 27 -1.00 -4.58 20.23
CA SER A 27 -0.78 -4.72 18.80
C SER A 27 -0.70 -3.34 18.11
N GLN A 28 0.37 -3.12 17.36
CA GLN A 28 0.62 -1.86 16.63
C GLN A 28 0.40 -2.05 15.12
N GLY A 29 0.13 -0.96 14.43
CA GLY A 29 -0.03 -0.97 12.97
C GLY A 29 -1.42 -1.41 12.47
N PHE A 30 -2.38 -1.74 13.33
CA PHE A 30 -3.74 -2.15 12.92
C PHE A 30 -4.77 -1.01 12.95
N SER A 31 -4.36 0.23 12.68
CA SER A 31 -5.31 1.33 12.55
C SER A 31 -6.26 1.08 11.37
N PRO A 32 -7.51 1.61 11.41
CA PRO A 32 -8.46 1.45 10.31
C PRO A 32 -7.88 1.90 8.96
N GLN A 33 -7.09 2.98 8.96
CA GLN A 33 -6.41 3.48 7.76
C GLN A 33 -5.34 2.51 7.25
N ASN A 34 -4.58 1.87 8.14
CA ASN A 34 -3.56 0.91 7.71
C ASN A 34 -4.19 -0.39 7.20
N LEU A 35 -5.25 -0.89 7.84
CA LEU A 35 -6.02 -2.02 7.35
C LEU A 35 -6.61 -1.76 5.95
N TRP A 36 -7.10 -0.55 5.72
CA TRP A 36 -7.58 -0.15 4.40
C TRP A 36 -6.45 -0.17 3.35
N ARG A 37 -5.26 0.31 3.72
CA ARG A 37 -4.07 0.26 2.85
C ARG A 37 -3.60 -1.16 2.57
N MET A 38 -3.60 -2.03 3.58
CA MET A 38 -3.32 -3.47 3.44
C MET A 38 -4.29 -4.14 2.46
N ARG A 39 -5.58 -3.84 2.58
CA ARG A 39 -6.58 -4.32 1.61
C ARG A 39 -6.30 -3.79 0.20
N GLN A 40 -6.04 -2.49 0.06
CA GLN A 40 -5.75 -1.90 -1.25
C GLN A 40 -4.51 -2.52 -1.90
N PHE A 41 -3.49 -2.81 -1.10
CA PHE A 41 -2.30 -3.55 -1.53
C PHE A 41 -2.64 -4.93 -2.07
N PHE A 42 -3.40 -5.70 -1.31
CA PHE A 42 -3.86 -7.02 -1.73
C PHE A 42 -4.67 -6.95 -3.02
N ASP A 43 -5.71 -6.10 -3.06
CA ASP A 43 -6.60 -5.95 -4.22
C ASP A 43 -5.83 -5.49 -5.48
N THR A 44 -4.72 -4.77 -5.32
CA THR A 44 -3.91 -4.27 -6.44
C THR A 44 -3.01 -5.35 -7.05
N TYR A 45 -2.44 -6.23 -6.23
CA TYR A 45 -1.41 -7.18 -6.67
C TYR A 45 -1.88 -8.64 -6.70
N ARG A 46 -3.08 -8.96 -6.20
CA ARG A 46 -3.61 -10.33 -6.13
C ARG A 46 -3.62 -11.06 -7.47
N ASP A 47 -3.87 -10.34 -8.57
CA ASP A 47 -3.99 -10.91 -9.91
C ASP A 47 -2.70 -10.69 -10.74
N GLU A 48 -1.61 -10.22 -10.11
CA GLU A 48 -0.32 -9.92 -10.73
C GLU A 48 0.81 -10.71 -10.04
N PRO A 49 0.82 -12.06 -10.17
CA PRO A 49 1.75 -12.93 -9.43
C PRO A 49 3.23 -12.62 -9.73
N LYS A 50 3.52 -12.12 -10.94
CA LYS A 50 4.87 -11.67 -11.36
C LYS A 50 5.41 -10.50 -10.53
N LEU A 51 4.53 -9.67 -9.95
CA LEU A 51 4.92 -8.52 -9.12
C LEU A 51 5.08 -8.88 -7.65
N SER A 52 4.51 -10.02 -7.22
CA SER A 52 4.56 -10.50 -5.85
C SER A 52 5.98 -10.56 -5.24
N PRO A 53 7.02 -11.07 -5.92
CA PRO A 53 8.38 -11.03 -5.38
C PRO A 53 8.92 -9.60 -5.25
N LEU A 54 8.72 -8.77 -6.27
CA LEU A 54 9.25 -7.40 -6.31
C LEU A 54 8.70 -6.55 -5.16
N VAL A 55 7.38 -6.61 -4.92
CA VAL A 55 6.75 -5.81 -3.87
C VAL A 55 7.10 -6.29 -2.45
N ARG A 56 7.51 -7.56 -2.28
CA ARG A 56 7.97 -8.08 -0.98
C ARG A 56 9.36 -7.57 -0.60
N GLU A 57 10.20 -7.28 -1.59
CA GLU A 57 11.52 -6.69 -1.36
C GLU A 57 11.45 -5.20 -0.98
N LEU A 58 10.33 -4.54 -1.27
CA LEU A 58 10.11 -3.14 -0.96
C LEU A 58 9.52 -2.95 0.43
N SER A 59 9.99 -1.90 1.14
CA SER A 59 9.39 -1.51 2.42
C SER A 59 7.91 -1.14 2.27
N TRP A 60 7.13 -1.31 3.35
CA TRP A 60 5.70 -0.95 3.35
C TRP A 60 5.47 0.49 2.88
N SER A 61 6.24 1.45 3.39
CA SER A 61 6.15 2.87 2.98
C SER A 61 6.45 3.07 1.50
N SER A 62 7.43 2.34 0.93
CA SER A 62 7.71 2.37 -0.50
C SER A 62 6.53 1.84 -1.31
N ASN A 63 5.99 0.69 -0.91
CA ASN A 63 4.83 0.11 -1.57
C ASN A 63 3.65 1.09 -1.56
N MET A 64 3.39 1.75 -0.44
CA MET A 64 2.32 2.75 -0.34
C MET A 64 2.55 3.96 -1.23
N HIS A 65 3.79 4.42 -1.37
CA HIS A 65 4.09 5.51 -2.28
C HIS A 65 3.78 5.13 -3.73
N ILE A 66 4.27 3.97 -4.18
CA ILE A 66 4.02 3.46 -5.52
C ILE A 66 2.53 3.27 -5.76
N LEU A 67 1.81 2.66 -4.81
CA LEU A 67 0.40 2.31 -4.96
C LEU A 67 -0.53 3.52 -4.98
N THR A 68 -0.16 4.60 -4.28
CA THR A 68 -0.94 5.84 -4.28
C THR A 68 -0.69 6.70 -5.52
N ARG A 69 0.49 6.58 -6.13
CA ARG A 69 0.88 7.38 -7.30
C ARG A 69 0.64 6.66 -8.63
N SER A 70 0.70 5.33 -8.66
CA SER A 70 0.51 4.52 -9.88
C SER A 70 -0.98 4.32 -10.15
N LYS A 71 -1.50 4.99 -11.18
CA LYS A 71 -2.91 4.91 -11.58
C LYS A 71 -3.13 3.87 -12.68
N ARG A 72 -2.09 3.54 -13.44
CA ARG A 72 -2.16 2.60 -14.56
C ARG A 72 -1.52 1.25 -14.23
N SER A 73 -1.83 0.20 -14.98
CA SER A 73 -1.20 -1.13 -14.80
C SER A 73 0.28 -1.10 -15.18
N GLU A 74 0.66 -0.36 -16.22
CA GLU A 74 2.04 -0.27 -16.69
C GLU A 74 2.95 0.36 -15.63
N GLU A 75 2.48 1.42 -14.97
CA GLU A 75 3.17 2.07 -13.85
C GLU A 75 3.37 1.11 -12.66
N ARG A 76 2.34 0.30 -12.36
CA ARG A 76 2.38 -0.68 -11.27
C ARG A 76 3.36 -1.82 -11.51
N GLU A 77 3.75 -2.09 -12.75
CA GLU A 77 4.85 -3.00 -13.05
C GLU A 77 6.20 -2.26 -13.07
N PHE A 78 6.26 -1.10 -13.72
CA PHE A 78 7.49 -0.35 -13.93
C PHE A 78 8.15 0.08 -12.61
N TYR A 79 7.39 0.72 -11.73
CA TYR A 79 7.97 1.32 -10.52
C TYR A 79 8.45 0.29 -9.50
N PRO A 80 7.76 -0.81 -9.19
CA PRO A 80 8.32 -1.86 -8.34
C PRO A 80 9.59 -2.46 -8.92
N ARG A 81 9.61 -2.75 -10.23
CA ARG A 81 10.77 -3.34 -10.89
C ARG A 81 11.99 -2.42 -10.85
N MET A 82 11.79 -1.13 -11.13
CA MET A 82 12.86 -0.11 -11.07
C MET A 82 13.31 0.19 -9.64
N ALA A 83 12.37 0.23 -8.69
CA ALA A 83 12.64 0.43 -7.28
C ALA A 83 13.49 -0.68 -6.68
N THR A 84 13.18 -1.93 -7.02
CA THR A 84 13.91 -3.11 -6.59
C THR A 84 15.30 -3.14 -7.23
N ARG A 85 15.39 -2.97 -8.55
CA ARG A 85 16.66 -3.04 -9.29
C ARG A 85 17.68 -1.98 -8.86
N ASN A 86 17.23 -0.77 -8.56
CA ASN A 86 18.12 0.36 -8.26
C ASN A 86 18.19 0.68 -6.75
N HIS A 87 17.59 -0.15 -5.89
CA HIS A 87 17.50 0.07 -4.45
C HIS A 87 17.04 1.50 -4.06
N TRP A 88 16.12 2.08 -4.84
CA TRP A 88 15.72 3.48 -4.64
C TRP A 88 15.17 3.71 -3.23
N SER A 89 15.61 4.81 -2.62
CA SER A 89 14.99 5.35 -1.41
C SER A 89 13.56 5.84 -1.71
N VAL A 90 12.75 6.00 -0.65
CA VAL A 90 11.38 6.53 -0.78
C VAL A 90 11.38 7.93 -1.42
N ARG A 91 12.43 8.73 -1.16
CA ARG A 91 12.58 10.09 -1.69
C ARG A 91 12.87 10.10 -3.20
N GLU A 92 13.65 9.14 -3.69
CA GLU A 92 13.97 9.02 -5.11
C GLU A 92 12.77 8.54 -5.92
N LYS A 93 11.97 7.63 -5.37
CA LYS A 93 10.70 7.19 -5.98
C LYS A 93 9.74 8.36 -6.18
N ALA A 94 9.62 9.24 -5.19
CA ALA A 94 8.78 10.44 -5.29
C ALA A 94 9.24 11.37 -6.42
N LYS A 95 10.55 11.59 -6.57
CA LYS A 95 11.12 12.42 -7.63
C LYS A 95 10.87 11.84 -9.04
N ASN A 96 10.95 10.52 -9.18
CA ASN A 96 10.77 9.84 -10.47
C ASN A 96 9.29 9.64 -10.86
N HIS A 97 8.36 9.91 -9.95
CA HIS A 97 6.91 9.90 -10.21
C HIS A 97 6.37 11.26 -10.65
N ASP A 98 7.16 12.34 -10.45
CA ASP A 98 6.80 13.73 -10.76
C ASP A 98 7.47 14.25 -12.07
N ARG A 99 8.23 13.39 -12.76
CA ARG A 99 8.84 13.65 -14.08
C ARG A 99 8.10 12.87 -15.15
#